data_AF-A0A9D9DAZ4-F1
#
_entry.id   AF-A0A9D9DAZ4-F1
#
_cell.length_a   1.000
_cell.length_b   1.000
_cell.length_c   1.000
_cell.angle_alpha   90.00
_cell.angle_beta   90.00
_cell.angle_gamma   90.00
#
_symmetry.space_group_name_H-M   'P 1'
#
loop_
_entity.id
_entity.type
_entity.pdbx_description
1 polymer ?
#
loop_
_entity_poly.entity_id
_entity_poly.type
_entity_poly.pdbx_seq_one_letter_code
_entity_poly.pdbx_strand_id
1 'polypeptide(L)'
;EIETRNRAEQLLTDIDDSLAKGGDKIDEKTKAEVTKLRDEVKSMLDKNDIEGLKSKLSELERQAAYAQQQAQAGQAQSSANSGEAQQTETGEKKDDNVYDADFTEKK
;
A
#
# COMPACT_ATOMS: atom_id res chain seq x y z
N GLU A 1 2.70 -8.63 -20.76
CA GLU A 1 3.78 -7.62 -20.82
C GLU A 1 3.22 -6.21 -20.98
N ILE A 2 2.40 -5.94 -21.99
CA ILE A 2 1.75 -4.63 -22.19
C ILE A 2 0.89 -4.21 -20.99
N GLU A 3 0.12 -5.12 -20.40
CA GLU A 3 -0.69 -4.81 -19.21
C GLU A 3 0.17 -4.37 -18.02
N THR A 4 1.33 -5.01 -17.81
CA THR A 4 2.28 -4.64 -16.75
C THR A 4 2.87 -3.27 -17.00
N ARG A 5 3.21 -2.94 -18.26
CA ARG A 5 3.65 -1.59 -18.62
C ARG A 5 2.58 -0.55 -18.33
N ASN A 6 1.36 -0.77 -18.81
CA ASN A 6 0.25 0.16 -18.60
C ASN A 6 -0.05 0.37 -17.11
N ARG A 7 -0.02 -0.70 -16.29
CA ARG A 7 -0.17 -0.57 -14.83
C ARG A 7 0.97 0.23 -14.19
N ALA A 8 2.21 0.00 -14.62
CA ALA A 8 3.36 0.75 -14.13
C ALA A 8 3.28 2.23 -14.52
N GLU A 9 2.87 2.55 -15.75
CA GLU A 9 2.65 3.93 -16.21
C GLU A 9 1.52 4.62 -15.45
N GLN A 10 0.43 3.90 -15.17
CA GLN A 10 -0.64 4.40 -14.32
C GLN A 10 -0.13 4.72 -12.92
N LEU A 11 0.62 3.78 -12.31
CA LEU A 11 1.20 3.97 -10.98
C LEU A 11 2.15 5.18 -10.93
N LEU A 12 3.01 5.37 -11.95
CA LEU A 12 3.88 6.54 -12.04
C LEU A 12 3.07 7.83 -12.02
N THR A 13 1.98 7.87 -12.78
CA THR A 13 1.08 9.01 -12.84
C THR A 13 0.42 9.26 -11.49
N ASP A 14 -0.11 8.23 -10.85
CA ASP A 14 -0.77 8.34 -9.55
C ASP A 14 0.19 8.80 -8.44
N ILE A 15 1.45 8.36 -8.51
CA ILE A 15 2.53 8.80 -7.62
C ILE A 15 2.84 10.28 -7.84
N ASP A 16 3.09 10.69 -9.09
CA ASP A 16 3.41 12.08 -9.40
C ASP A 16 2.24 13.01 -9.01
N ASP A 17 0.99 12.58 -9.23
CA ASP A 17 -0.22 13.27 -8.79
C ASP A 17 -0.30 13.37 -7.25
N SER A 18 0.00 12.27 -6.55
CA SER A 18 -0.01 12.24 -5.08
C SER A 18 1.06 13.14 -4.50
N LEU A 19 2.25 13.19 -5.12
CA LEU A 19 3.33 14.10 -4.73
C LEU A 19 2.95 15.56 -5.01
N ALA A 20 2.32 15.85 -6.15
CA ALA A 20 1.89 17.19 -6.53
C ALA A 20 0.75 17.71 -5.64
N LYS A 21 -0.26 16.86 -5.36
CA LYS A 21 -1.40 17.20 -4.50
C LYS A 21 -1.04 17.18 -3.02
N GLY A 22 -0.13 16.28 -2.63
CA GLY A 22 0.30 16.08 -1.26
C GLY A 22 1.31 17.11 -0.75
N GLY A 23 2.10 17.73 -1.64
CA GLY A 23 2.90 18.93 -1.35
C GLY A 23 3.57 18.92 0.03
N ASP A 24 3.26 19.93 0.86
CA ASP A 24 3.75 20.11 2.24
C ASP A 24 3.12 19.17 3.28
N LYS A 25 2.09 18.40 2.92
CA LYS A 25 1.43 17.44 3.82
C LYS A 25 2.10 16.06 3.81
N ILE A 26 3.08 15.84 2.92
CA ILE A 26 3.87 14.61 2.85
C ILE A 26 5.23 14.88 3.50
N ASP A 27 5.59 14.08 4.50
CA ASP A 27 6.88 14.16 5.18
C ASP A 27 8.04 13.91 4.20
N GLU A 28 9.19 14.56 4.39
CA GLU A 28 10.35 14.44 3.50
C GLU A 28 10.80 12.98 3.28
N LYS A 29 10.70 12.16 4.33
CA LYS A 29 11.02 10.73 4.24
C LYS A 29 10.11 10.01 3.24
N THR A 30 8.80 10.17 3.40
CA THR A 30 7.79 9.59 2.51
C THR A 30 7.98 10.13 1.09
N LYS A 31 8.19 11.43 0.94
CA LYS A 31 8.46 12.06 -0.37
C LYS A 31 9.68 11.46 -1.06
N ALA A 32 10.78 11.24 -0.34
CA ALA A 32 12.01 10.64 -0.86
C ALA A 32 11.80 9.17 -1.27
N GLU A 33 11.12 8.37 -0.44
CA GLU A 33 10.82 6.97 -0.75
C GLU A 33 9.93 6.84 -1.99
N VAL A 34 8.87 7.65 -2.06
CA VAL A 34 7.92 7.65 -3.17
C VAL A 34 8.56 8.15 -4.47
N THR A 35 9.45 9.16 -4.40
CA THR A 35 10.22 9.63 -5.56
C THR A 35 11.19 8.56 -6.06
N LYS A 36 11.90 7.87 -5.16
CA LYS A 36 12.82 6.79 -5.52
C LYS A 36 12.08 5.64 -6.21
N LEU A 37 10.93 5.26 -5.66
CA LEU A 37 10.06 4.24 -6.21
C LEU A 37 9.62 4.57 -7.65
N ARG A 38 9.21 5.83 -7.86
CA ARG A 38 8.84 6.37 -9.18
C ARG A 38 9.99 6.25 -10.17
N ASP A 39 11.20 6.63 -9.77
CA ASP A 39 12.38 6.54 -10.65
C ASP A 39 12.77 5.09 -10.97
N GLU A 40 12.65 4.17 -10.01
CA GLU A 40 12.91 2.74 -10.23
C GLU A 40 11.90 2.14 -11.23
N VAL A 41 10.60 2.38 -11.04
CA VAL A 41 9.55 1.89 -11.94
C VAL A 41 9.75 2.44 -13.36
N LYS A 42 10.10 3.72 -13.49
CA LYS A 42 10.42 4.35 -14.78
C LYS A 42 11.66 3.73 -15.43
N SER A 43 12.74 3.52 -14.68
CA SER A 43 13.94 2.87 -15.22
C SER A 43 13.67 1.44 -15.69
N MET A 44 12.82 0.69 -15.00
CA MET A 44 12.46 -0.67 -15.40
C MET A 44 11.61 -0.67 -16.68
N LEU A 45 10.67 0.29 -16.83
CA LEU A 45 9.91 0.49 -18.06
C LEU A 45 10.82 0.76 -19.28
N ASP A 46 11.79 1.66 -19.11
CA ASP A 46 12.76 2.04 -20.14
C ASP A 46 13.65 0.86 -20.55
N LYS A 47 14.09 0.07 -19.56
CA LYS A 47 14.89 -1.16 -19.77
C LYS A 47 14.06 -2.35 -20.25
N ASN A 48 12.73 -2.20 -20.35
CA ASN A 48 11.81 -3.29 -20.69
C ASN A 48 11.89 -4.48 -19.70
N ASP A 49 12.21 -4.19 -18.43
CA ASP A 49 12.32 -5.17 -17.35
C ASP A 49 10.94 -5.47 -16.77
N ILE A 50 10.17 -6.29 -17.48
CA ILE A 50 8.79 -6.63 -17.11
C ILE A 50 8.73 -7.50 -15.85
N GLU A 51 9.72 -8.34 -15.62
CA GLU A 51 9.79 -9.18 -14.41
C GLU A 51 10.06 -8.34 -13.17
N GLY A 52 11.04 -7.44 -13.24
CA GLY A 52 11.32 -6.47 -12.16
C GLY A 52 10.10 -5.60 -11.85
N LEU A 53 9.41 -5.11 -12.88
CA LEU A 53 8.18 -4.34 -12.71
C LEU A 53 7.08 -5.11 -11.98
N LYS A 54 6.85 -6.38 -12.35
CA LYS A 54 5.85 -7.22 -11.66
C LYS A 54 6.16 -7.37 -10.18
N SER A 55 7.39 -7.74 -9.85
CA SER A 55 7.81 -7.88 -8.45
C SER A 55 7.66 -6.56 -7.70
N LYS A 56 8.03 -5.44 -8.32
CA LYS A 56 7.94 -4.12 -7.71
C LYS A 56 6.50 -3.68 -7.46
N LEU A 57 5.61 -3.92 -8.43
CA LEU A 57 4.18 -3.64 -8.32
C LEU A 57 3.54 -4.47 -7.20
N SER A 58 3.84 -5.78 -7.12
CA SER A 58 3.32 -6.63 -6.05
C SER A 58 3.84 -6.24 -4.66
N GLU A 59 5.12 -5.85 -4.56
CA GLU A 59 5.70 -5.31 -3.32
C GLU A 59 4.95 -4.05 -2.88
N LEU A 60 4.65 -3.16 -3.83
CA LEU A 60 3.91 -1.91 -3.57
C LEU A 60 2.46 -2.14 -3.16
N GLU A 61 1.74 -3.01 -3.86
CA GLU A 61 0.38 -3.41 -3.48
C GLU A 61 0.36 -3.97 -2.06
N ARG A 62 1.36 -4.77 -1.69
CA ARG A 62 1.51 -5.29 -0.33
C ARG A 62 1.77 -4.18 0.69
N GLN A 63 2.65 -3.23 0.38
CA GLN A 63 2.93 -2.09 1.28
C GLN A 63 1.72 -1.19 1.45
N ALA A 64 0.99 -0.90 0.36
CA ALA A 64 -0.24 -0.12 0.40
C ALA A 64 -1.31 -0.81 1.23
N ALA A 65 -1.52 -2.12 1.04
CA ALA A 65 -2.45 -2.90 1.83
C ALA A 65 -2.08 -2.91 3.32
N TYR A 66 -0.78 -3.02 3.64
CA TYR A 66 -0.30 -2.98 5.02
C TYR A 66 -0.50 -1.61 5.69
N ALA A 67 -0.26 -0.52 4.94
CA ALA A 67 -0.53 0.84 5.41
C ALA A 67 -2.03 1.06 5.67
N GLN A 68 -2.89 0.53 4.78
CA GLN A 68 -4.34 0.63 4.90
C GLN A 68 -4.87 -0.18 6.10
N GLN A 69 -4.30 -1.37 6.36
CA GLN A 69 -4.63 -2.18 7.54
C GLN A 69 -4.22 -1.48 8.85
N GLN A 70 -3.05 -0.85 8.90
CA GLN A 70 -2.62 -0.10 10.09
C GLN A 70 -3.48 1.15 10.33
N ALA A 71 -3.88 1.85 9.26
CA ALA A 71 -4.82 2.97 9.37
C ALA A 71 -6.18 2.50 9.93
N GLN A 72 -6.69 1.35 9.49
CA GLN A 72 -7.93 0.76 10.02
C GLN A 72 -7.81 0.31 11.47
N ALA A 73 -6.67 -0.25 11.89
CA ALA A 73 -6.44 -0.65 13.28
C ALA A 73 -6.43 0.57 14.25
N GLY A 74 -6.07 1.76 13.76
CA GLY A 74 -6.19 3.02 14.50
C GLY A 74 -7.59 3.66 14.49
N GLN A 75 -8.48 3.24 13.58
CA GLN A 75 -9.83 3.79 13.42
C GLN A 75 -10.96 2.91 14.02
N ALA A 76 -10.62 1.83 14.73
CA ALA A 76 -11.59 1.00 15.45
C ALA A 76 -12.37 1.74 16.57
N GLN A 77 -12.15 3.05 16.77
CA GLN A 77 -12.95 3.88 17.68
C GLN A 77 -13.84 4.93 16.99
N SER A 78 -13.89 5.02 15.66
CA SER A 78 -14.89 5.88 15.01
C SER A 78 -15.30 5.39 13.63
N SER A 79 -16.48 4.78 13.62
CA SER A 79 -17.44 4.71 12.52
C SER A 79 -16.92 4.05 11.23
N ALA A 80 -17.26 2.81 10.93
CA ALA A 80 -18.61 2.40 10.56
C ALA A 80 -19.36 3.47 9.74
N ASN A 81 -18.92 3.74 8.50
CA ASN A 81 -19.82 3.87 7.34
C ASN A 81 -19.05 4.04 6.01
N SER A 82 -19.72 3.67 4.90
CA SER A 82 -19.28 3.62 3.49
C SER A 82 -18.47 2.35 3.18
N GLY A 83 -19.07 1.18 2.86
CA GLY A 83 -20.09 0.91 1.83
C GLY A 83 -19.36 0.64 0.51
N GLU A 84 -19.39 -0.49 -0.19
CA GLU A 84 -20.27 -1.68 -0.30
C GLU A 84 -19.36 -2.87 -0.75
N ALA A 85 -19.64 -4.17 -0.63
CA ALA A 85 -20.90 -4.91 -0.72
C ALA A 85 -20.76 -6.34 -0.10
N GLN A 86 -21.94 -6.95 0.13
CA GLN A 86 -22.24 -8.36 0.44
C GLN A 86 -22.23 -8.82 1.91
N GLN A 87 -23.34 -8.45 2.56
CA GLN A 87 -24.26 -9.32 3.31
C GLN A 87 -24.00 -10.84 3.18
N THR A 88 -23.78 -11.51 4.31
CA THR A 88 -24.66 -12.60 4.78
C THR A 88 -24.41 -12.87 6.27
N GLU A 89 -25.49 -13.26 6.91
CA GLU A 89 -25.74 -13.23 8.34
C GLU A 89 -25.10 -14.37 9.14
N THR A 90 -25.20 -14.19 10.47
CA THR A 90 -25.26 -15.19 11.54
C THR A 90 -23.94 -15.66 12.16
N GLY A 91 -23.90 -15.49 13.49
CA GLY A 91 -23.18 -16.40 14.37
C GLY A 91 -22.11 -15.75 15.23
N GLU A 92 -22.48 -15.48 16.50
CA GLU A 92 -21.57 -15.38 17.63
C GLU A 92 -20.31 -16.25 17.48
N LYS A 93 -19.12 -15.67 17.72
CA LYS A 93 -18.18 -16.12 18.76
C LYS A 93 -16.77 -15.54 18.59
N LYS A 94 -16.23 -15.21 19.76
CA LYS A 94 -14.81 -15.09 20.14
C LYS A 94 -14.06 -13.84 19.67
N ASP A 95 -14.14 -12.84 20.54
CA ASP A 95 -12.94 -12.17 21.05
C ASP A 95 -11.85 -13.21 21.36
N ASP A 96 -10.89 -13.34 20.46
CA ASP A 96 -9.58 -13.96 20.73
C ASP A 96 -8.49 -13.08 20.13
N ASN A 97 -8.55 -11.78 20.45
CA ASN A 97 -7.42 -10.88 20.27
C ASN A 97 -6.48 -11.02 21.48
N VAL A 98 -5.89 -12.21 21.64
CA VAL A 98 -4.68 -12.36 22.44
C VAL A 98 -3.50 -12.16 21.50
N TYR A 99 -3.04 -10.91 21.46
CA TYR A 99 -1.74 -10.55 20.91
C TYR A 99 -0.68 -11.09 21.88
N ASP A 100 -0.19 -12.31 21.66
CA ASP A 100 1.08 -12.75 22.24
C ASP A 100 2.18 -11.93 21.55
N ALA A 101 2.43 -10.75 22.13
CA ALA A 101 3.60 -9.94 21.90
C ALA A 101 4.83 -10.67 22.47
N ASP A 102 5.28 -11.74 21.80
CA ASP A 102 6.59 -12.30 22.07
C ASP A 102 7.66 -11.47 21.35
N PHE A 103 7.95 -10.37 22.04
CA PHE A 103 9.15 -9.56 21.96
C PHE A 103 10.39 -10.46 22.03
N THR A 104 10.95 -10.82 20.87
CA THR A 104 12.28 -11.44 20.82
C THR A 104 13.32 -10.32 20.92
N GLU A 105 13.51 -9.89 22.16
CA GLU A 105 14.61 -9.07 22.61
C GLU A 105 15.94 -9.84 22.55
N LYS A 106 17.01 -9.08 22.31
CA LYS A 106 18.40 -9.50 22.06
C LYS A 106 18.98 -10.51 23.07
N LYS A 107 19.73 -11.50 22.57
CA LYS A 107 21.17 -11.65 22.87
C LYS A 107 21.89 -12.55 21.89
#